data_AF-A0A831RT32-F1
#
_entry.id   AF-A0A831RT32-F1
#
_cell.length_a   1.000
_cell.length_b   1.000
_cell.length_c   1.000
_cell.angle_alpha   90.00
_cell.angle_beta   90.00
_cell.angle_gamma   90.00
#
_symmetry.space_group_name_H-M   'P 1'
#
loop_
_entity.id
_entity.type
_entity.pdbx_description
1 polymer ?
#
loop_
_entity_poly.entity_id
_entity_poly.type
_entity_poly.pdbx_seq_one_letter_code
_entity_poly.pdbx_strand_id
1 'polypeptide(L)'
;MSQKKAAGSLFRFLTLASTFFLFQQGQALACSTSAWSSTDGTAVTAVNAAAYEGDCGLRLTLSGTATGLVKDATPGTVTPAVTEYVARFYAYFDDAQLSNGSEFTLFNALDSGSNELFSLKARGTAAGTALYLEDADSGKATNNLLVPTGWRAIVLHWNTSGSGQLELIIDREQDGMTETITGLTNSGQEIDSIQLGAITNNAGTSGNVDIDSFLSRRAGTGGLMVQKSCSGTDVVLKNATFLSDSSLTCNVSGTLSFGSRVTFDPNTTVNVVAQSVAMGPGISIPQGAVLDISIQ
;
A
#
# COMPACT_ATOMS: atom_id res chain seq x y z
N MET A 1 -51.52 -57.58 16.90
CA MET A 1 -51.40 -56.45 15.96
C MET A 1 -50.96 -55.22 16.76
N SER A 2 -49.68 -54.87 16.71
CA SER A 2 -49.08 -53.78 17.48
C SER A 2 -48.76 -52.63 16.53
N GLN A 3 -49.43 -51.48 16.70
CA GLN A 3 -49.16 -50.27 15.92
C GLN A 3 -48.09 -49.42 16.59
N LYS A 4 -46.95 -49.24 15.91
CA LYS A 4 -45.91 -48.26 16.26
C LYS A 4 -46.34 -46.87 15.77
N LYS A 5 -46.52 -45.93 16.70
CA LYS A 5 -46.63 -44.49 16.43
C LYS A 5 -45.22 -43.92 16.20
N ALA A 6 -45.00 -43.25 15.07
CA ALA A 6 -43.81 -42.47 14.77
C ALA A 6 -44.00 -41.02 15.26
N ALA A 7 -43.03 -40.50 16.01
CA ALA A 7 -42.98 -39.12 16.45
C ALA A 7 -42.25 -38.28 15.38
N GLY A 8 -42.94 -37.30 14.80
CA GLY A 8 -42.36 -36.32 13.90
C GLY A 8 -41.69 -35.19 14.68
N SER A 9 -40.39 -34.99 14.46
CA SER A 9 -39.63 -33.87 15.00
C SER A 9 -39.71 -32.68 14.05
N LEU A 10 -40.23 -31.55 14.54
CA LEU A 10 -40.43 -30.30 13.80
C LEU A 10 -39.16 -29.43 13.95
N PHE A 11 -38.27 -29.46 12.97
CA PHE A 11 -37.12 -28.56 12.91
C PHE A 11 -37.55 -27.17 12.44
N ARG A 12 -37.46 -26.16 13.32
CA ARG A 12 -37.62 -24.74 12.98
C ARG A 12 -36.25 -24.19 12.55
N PHE A 13 -36.12 -23.77 11.29
CA PHE A 13 -34.99 -22.98 10.81
C PHE A 13 -35.17 -21.53 11.28
N LEU A 14 -34.21 -21.05 12.08
CA LEU A 14 -34.08 -19.65 12.45
C LEU A 14 -33.06 -19.02 11.48
N THR A 15 -33.53 -18.23 10.53
CA THR A 15 -32.68 -17.53 9.57
C THR A 15 -32.11 -16.28 10.25
N LEU A 16 -30.88 -16.37 10.74
CA LEU A 16 -30.09 -15.21 11.16
C LEU A 16 -29.54 -14.54 9.89
N ALA A 17 -30.08 -13.36 9.55
CA ALA A 17 -29.49 -12.51 8.55
C ALA A 17 -28.23 -11.86 9.15
N SER A 18 -27.06 -12.45 8.88
CA SER A 18 -25.77 -11.85 9.20
C SER A 18 -25.47 -10.75 8.18
N THR A 19 -25.63 -9.50 8.59
CA THR A 19 -25.15 -8.33 7.82
C THR A 19 -23.63 -8.30 7.90
N PHE A 20 -22.97 -8.86 6.88
CA PHE A 20 -21.51 -8.87 6.75
C PHE A 20 -21.04 -7.50 6.24
N PHE A 21 -20.32 -6.74 7.07
CA PHE A 21 -19.55 -5.57 6.63
C PHE A 21 -18.19 -6.04 6.12
N LEU A 22 -18.02 -6.06 4.79
CA LEU A 22 -16.71 -6.22 4.15
C LEU A 22 -15.91 -4.93 4.39
N PHE A 23 -14.92 -4.96 5.28
CA PHE A 23 -13.84 -3.98 5.27
C PHE A 23 -12.90 -4.29 4.10
N GLN A 24 -13.34 -4.01 2.86
CA GLN A 24 -12.40 -3.78 1.77
C GLN A 24 -11.56 -2.57 2.15
N GLN A 25 -10.25 -2.74 2.30
CA GLN A 25 -9.32 -1.62 2.30
C GLN A 25 -9.07 -1.13 0.86
N GLY A 26 -10.13 -0.99 0.08
CA GLY A 26 -10.15 -0.11 -1.07
C GLY A 26 -10.59 1.24 -0.54
N GLN A 27 -9.65 2.11 -0.15
CA GLN A 27 -9.96 3.48 0.25
C GLN A 27 -10.44 4.36 -0.94
N ALA A 28 -11.02 3.75 -1.99
CA ALA A 28 -11.44 4.39 -3.23
C ALA A 28 -12.97 4.44 -3.45
N LEU A 29 -13.80 3.89 -2.54
CA LEU A 29 -15.25 3.76 -2.80
C LEU A 29 -16.07 5.06 -2.63
N ALA A 30 -15.49 6.12 -2.09
CA ALA A 30 -16.07 7.45 -2.16
C ALA A 30 -14.98 8.34 -2.73
N CYS A 31 -15.24 9.05 -3.83
CA CYS A 31 -14.36 10.09 -4.38
C CYS A 31 -14.12 11.18 -3.33
N SER A 32 -13.26 10.87 -2.35
CA SER A 32 -13.09 11.58 -1.10
C SER A 32 -11.68 11.31 -0.60
N THR A 33 -11.08 12.33 0.02
CA THR A 33 -9.78 12.21 0.68
C THR A 33 -9.91 11.86 2.17
N SER A 34 -11.13 11.63 2.68
CA SER A 34 -11.41 11.35 4.11
C SER A 34 -10.72 10.11 4.68
N ALA A 35 -10.17 9.27 3.81
CA ALA A 35 -9.49 8.04 4.19
C ALA A 35 -8.00 8.28 4.54
N TRP A 36 -7.45 9.41 4.09
CA TRP A 36 -6.14 9.92 4.47
C TRP A 36 -6.17 10.57 5.86
N SER A 37 -5.04 10.60 6.55
CA SER A 37 -4.93 11.21 7.88
C SER A 37 -5.23 12.70 7.87
N SER A 38 -4.85 13.40 6.80
CA SER A 38 -5.25 14.78 6.54
C SER A 38 -5.17 15.13 5.05
N THR A 39 -5.78 16.26 4.68
CA THR A 39 -5.65 16.90 3.37
C THR A 39 -5.35 18.38 3.60
N ASP A 40 -4.43 18.93 2.83
CA ASP A 40 -4.05 20.34 2.87
C ASP A 40 -3.95 20.92 1.46
N GLY A 41 -4.13 22.23 1.34
CA GLY A 41 -4.14 22.97 0.09
C GLY A 41 -5.35 22.68 -0.80
N THR A 42 -5.31 23.18 -2.03
CA THR A 42 -6.41 23.08 -3.00
C THR A 42 -6.03 22.36 -4.28
N ALA A 43 -4.75 22.01 -4.45
CA ALA A 43 -4.27 21.35 -5.66
C ALA A 43 -4.58 19.84 -5.69
N VAL A 44 -5.14 19.25 -4.63
CA VAL A 44 -5.51 17.83 -4.57
C VAL A 44 -7.00 17.67 -4.42
N THR A 45 -7.62 16.90 -5.32
CA THR A 45 -9.04 16.56 -5.25
C THR A 45 -9.27 15.11 -5.64
N ALA A 46 -10.25 14.45 -5.04
CA ALA A 46 -10.67 13.13 -5.47
C ALA A 46 -11.74 13.25 -6.56
N VAL A 47 -11.54 12.63 -7.72
CA VAL A 47 -12.42 12.78 -8.90
C VAL A 47 -12.56 11.47 -9.69
N ASN A 48 -13.70 11.30 -10.37
CA ASN A 48 -13.94 10.08 -11.16
C ASN A 48 -13.05 9.96 -12.40
N ALA A 49 -12.64 11.10 -12.97
CA ALA A 49 -11.83 11.13 -14.18
C ALA A 49 -10.36 10.73 -13.94
N ALA A 50 -9.95 10.54 -12.68
CA ALA A 50 -8.59 10.22 -12.28
C ALA A 50 -8.40 8.73 -11.90
N ALA A 51 -9.28 7.85 -12.37
CA ALA A 51 -9.26 6.43 -12.02
C ALA A 51 -8.44 5.60 -13.04
N TYR A 52 -7.48 4.83 -12.53
CA TYR A 52 -6.87 3.68 -13.20
C TYR A 52 -7.69 2.42 -12.93
N GLU A 53 -8.11 2.22 -11.68
CA GLU A 53 -8.93 1.12 -11.20
C GLU A 53 -10.14 1.64 -10.40
N GLY A 54 -11.31 1.06 -10.60
CA GLY A 54 -12.53 1.52 -9.90
C GLY A 54 -13.07 2.85 -10.43
N ASP A 55 -13.73 3.61 -9.56
CA ASP A 55 -14.55 4.77 -9.95
C ASP A 55 -13.91 6.13 -9.67
N CYS A 56 -12.84 6.20 -8.88
CA CYS A 56 -12.27 7.43 -8.34
C CYS A 56 -10.76 7.33 -8.17
N GLY A 57 -10.04 8.42 -8.43
CA GLY A 57 -8.65 8.60 -8.03
C GLY A 57 -8.37 10.02 -7.55
N LEU A 58 -7.10 10.34 -7.31
CA LEU A 58 -6.64 11.68 -6.91
C LEU A 58 -6.17 12.45 -8.14
N ARG A 59 -6.72 13.65 -8.34
CA ARG A 59 -6.23 14.63 -9.30
C ARG A 59 -5.39 15.69 -8.61
N LEU A 60 -4.20 15.89 -9.15
CA LEU A 60 -3.29 16.96 -8.80
C LEU A 60 -3.39 18.08 -9.85
N THR A 61 -3.85 19.27 -9.46
CA THR A 61 -3.90 20.42 -10.37
C THR A 61 -2.63 21.26 -10.25
N LEU A 62 -1.85 21.30 -11.33
CA LEU A 62 -0.63 22.09 -11.42
C LEU A 62 -0.96 23.48 -11.96
N SER A 63 -0.45 24.53 -11.29
CA SER A 63 -0.64 25.93 -11.70
C SER A 63 0.60 26.80 -11.45
N GLY A 64 1.74 26.16 -11.18
CA GLY A 64 3.02 26.79 -10.85
C GLY A 64 3.11 27.50 -9.51
N THR A 65 2.01 27.57 -8.74
CA THR A 65 1.98 28.21 -7.40
C THR A 65 1.04 27.52 -6.41
N ALA A 66 -0.08 26.93 -6.88
CA ALA A 66 -0.96 26.21 -5.99
C ALA A 66 -0.31 24.91 -5.53
N THR A 67 -0.41 24.64 -4.23
CA THR A 67 0.00 23.39 -3.61
C THR A 67 -1.19 22.66 -3.02
N GLY A 68 -1.00 21.37 -2.79
CA GLY A 68 -2.00 20.53 -2.14
C GLY A 68 -1.45 19.14 -1.95
N LEU A 69 -1.87 18.48 -0.87
CA LEU A 69 -1.42 17.15 -0.51
C LEU A 69 -2.47 16.40 0.29
N VAL A 70 -2.38 15.08 0.22
CA VAL A 70 -2.94 14.17 1.22
C VAL A 70 -1.80 13.57 2.04
N LYS A 71 -2.06 13.28 3.32
CA LYS A 71 -1.07 12.76 4.27
C LYS A 71 -1.50 11.41 4.82
N ASP A 72 -0.61 10.42 4.84
CA ASP A 72 -0.75 9.19 5.64
C ASP A 72 0.24 9.25 6.81
N ALA A 73 -0.29 9.39 8.03
CA ALA A 73 0.45 9.39 9.29
C ALA A 73 0.48 8.01 9.97
N THR A 74 -0.03 6.97 9.31
CA THR A 74 0.05 5.60 9.82
C THR A 74 1.48 5.14 10.12
N PRO A 75 2.55 5.49 9.34
CA PRO A 75 3.91 5.05 9.66
C PRO A 75 4.37 5.40 11.08
N GLY A 76 4.08 6.60 11.58
CA GLY A 76 4.50 7.08 12.90
C GLY A 76 3.75 6.46 14.08
N THR A 77 2.70 5.67 13.80
CA THR A 77 1.88 5.04 14.84
C THR A 77 2.23 3.58 15.10
N VAL A 78 3.09 2.96 14.28
CA VAL A 78 3.43 1.53 14.41
C VAL A 78 4.67 1.31 15.27
N THR A 79 4.72 0.17 15.97
CA THR A 79 5.87 -0.26 16.77
C THR A 79 6.19 -1.72 16.44
N PRO A 80 7.45 -2.08 16.10
CA PRO A 80 8.61 -1.20 15.99
C PRO A 80 8.47 -0.21 14.82
N ALA A 81 9.26 0.87 14.87
CA ALA A 81 9.26 1.90 13.84
C ALA A 81 9.60 1.35 12.45
N VAL A 82 9.15 2.06 11.41
CA VAL A 82 9.30 1.66 10.02
C VAL A 82 10.74 1.88 9.56
N THR A 83 11.46 0.80 9.30
CA THR A 83 12.84 0.80 8.78
C THR A 83 12.94 0.42 7.31
N GLU A 84 11.83 -0.05 6.73
CA GLU A 84 11.69 -0.29 5.31
C GLU A 84 10.27 0.08 4.89
N TYR A 85 10.18 0.82 3.79
CA TYR A 85 8.94 1.35 3.27
C TYR A 85 8.90 1.18 1.75
N VAL A 86 7.80 0.60 1.27
CA VAL A 86 7.50 0.48 -0.15
C VAL A 86 6.17 1.14 -0.42
N ALA A 87 6.14 2.11 -1.33
CA ALA A 87 4.89 2.65 -1.87
C ALA A 87 4.76 2.27 -3.34
N ARG A 88 3.53 2.00 -3.77
CA ARG A 88 3.15 1.84 -5.16
C ARG A 88 1.89 2.65 -5.43
N PHE A 89 1.85 3.33 -6.55
CA PHE A 89 0.63 3.93 -7.09
C PHE A 89 0.72 3.94 -8.61
N TYR A 90 -0.41 4.16 -9.27
CA TYR A 90 -0.45 4.41 -10.71
C TYR A 90 -0.55 5.91 -10.92
N ALA A 91 0.17 6.45 -11.91
CA ALA A 91 0.13 7.86 -12.23
C ALA A 91 -0.02 8.10 -13.73
N TYR A 92 -0.78 9.12 -14.10
CA TYR A 92 -1.02 9.57 -15.47
C TYR A 92 -0.52 11.01 -15.62
N PHE A 93 0.51 11.21 -16.46
CA PHE A 93 1.18 12.49 -16.61
C PHE A 93 0.90 13.20 -17.94
N ASP A 94 0.16 12.60 -18.88
CA ASP A 94 0.01 13.17 -20.24
C ASP A 94 -0.71 14.52 -20.24
N ASP A 95 -1.55 14.78 -19.23
CA ASP A 95 -2.27 16.04 -19.04
C ASP A 95 -1.44 17.10 -18.28
N ALA A 96 -0.24 16.75 -17.82
CA ALA A 96 0.68 17.65 -17.16
C ALA A 96 1.60 18.32 -18.18
N GLN A 97 1.83 19.61 -17.99
CA GLN A 97 2.72 20.40 -18.83
C GLN A 97 3.81 20.98 -17.93
N LEU A 98 5.03 20.45 -18.07
CA LEU A 98 6.20 20.93 -17.33
C LEU A 98 7.20 21.50 -18.34
N SER A 99 7.49 22.80 -18.22
CA SER A 99 8.55 23.43 -18.99
C SER A 99 9.91 22.80 -18.66
N ASN A 100 10.88 22.89 -19.57
CA ASN A 100 12.22 22.34 -19.33
C ASN A 100 12.87 22.96 -18.09
N GLY A 101 13.14 22.13 -17.08
CA GLY A 101 13.67 22.54 -15.76
C GLY A 101 12.60 22.92 -14.72
N SER A 102 11.33 23.05 -15.10
CA SER A 102 10.23 23.18 -14.14
C SER A 102 9.98 21.84 -13.45
N GLU A 103 9.52 21.90 -12.21
CA GLU A 103 9.46 20.78 -11.29
C GLU A 103 8.37 20.96 -10.25
N PHE A 104 7.82 19.84 -9.80
CA PHE A 104 7.00 19.79 -8.60
C PHE A 104 7.34 18.53 -7.79
N THR A 105 7.14 18.60 -6.48
CA THR A 105 7.31 17.46 -5.57
C THR A 105 6.01 16.66 -5.50
N LEU A 106 6.08 15.39 -5.90
CA LEU A 106 4.95 14.48 -6.00
C LEU A 106 4.70 13.70 -4.69
N PHE A 107 5.78 13.25 -4.05
CA PHE A 107 5.73 12.44 -2.82
C PHE A 107 6.85 12.85 -1.88
N ASN A 108 6.55 12.95 -0.57
CA ASN A 108 7.54 13.14 0.49
C ASN A 108 7.37 12.09 1.58
N ALA A 109 8.48 11.57 2.09
CA ALA A 109 8.53 10.91 3.39
C ALA A 109 9.12 11.86 4.43
N LEU A 110 8.51 11.90 5.62
CA LEU A 110 8.87 12.80 6.70
C LEU A 110 9.20 12.03 7.98
N ASP A 111 10.11 12.56 8.78
CA ASP A 111 10.35 12.11 10.15
C ASP A 111 9.35 12.72 11.15
N SER A 112 9.48 12.36 12.43
CA SER A 112 8.62 12.86 13.52
C SER A 112 8.76 14.37 13.78
N GLY A 113 9.85 14.99 13.31
CA GLY A 113 10.08 16.42 13.32
C GLY A 113 9.51 17.14 12.09
N SER A 114 8.84 16.43 11.18
CA SER A 114 8.40 16.93 9.87
C SER A 114 9.56 17.36 8.95
N ASN A 115 10.77 16.84 9.17
CA ASN A 115 11.87 17.01 8.24
C ASN A 115 11.72 16.01 7.08
N GLU A 116 12.04 16.44 5.87
CA GLU A 116 12.05 15.56 4.70
C GLU A 116 13.16 14.51 4.86
N LEU A 117 12.82 13.25 4.60
CA LEU A 117 13.76 12.13 4.53
C LEU A 117 14.14 11.86 3.08
N PHE A 118 13.14 11.74 2.22
CA PHE A 118 13.32 11.65 0.78
C PHE A 118 12.08 12.15 0.04
N SER A 119 12.27 12.50 -1.23
CA SER A 119 11.21 13.00 -2.10
C SER A 119 11.25 12.38 -3.50
N LEU A 120 10.07 12.18 -4.08
CA LEU A 120 9.89 11.92 -5.51
C LEU A 120 9.50 13.22 -6.19
N LYS A 121 10.27 13.62 -7.18
CA LYS A 121 10.07 14.86 -7.93
C LYS A 121 9.80 14.55 -9.39
N ALA A 122 8.92 15.35 -9.99
CA ALA A 122 8.62 15.29 -11.42
C ALA A 122 9.14 16.56 -12.09
N ARG A 123 9.97 16.40 -13.13
CA ARG A 123 10.66 17.48 -13.82
C ARG A 123 10.36 17.47 -15.31
N GLY A 124 10.13 18.64 -15.89
CA GLY A 124 10.07 18.81 -17.33
C GLY A 124 11.46 18.74 -17.95
N THR A 125 11.62 17.93 -18.99
CA THR A 125 12.85 17.82 -19.78
C THR A 125 12.55 18.13 -21.24
N ALA A 126 13.59 18.29 -22.06
CA ALA A 126 13.41 18.42 -23.51
C ALA A 126 12.69 17.21 -24.17
N ALA A 127 12.72 16.04 -23.53
CA ALA A 127 12.09 14.82 -24.04
C ALA A 127 10.72 14.51 -23.41
N GLY A 128 10.25 15.33 -22.46
CA GLY A 128 8.99 15.12 -21.73
C GLY A 128 9.17 15.13 -20.21
N THR A 129 8.19 14.61 -19.49
CA THR A 129 8.23 14.49 -18.02
C THR A 129 9.18 13.38 -17.59
N ALA A 130 10.03 13.67 -16.61
CA ALA A 130 10.87 12.69 -15.95
C ALA A 130 10.62 12.65 -14.44
N LEU A 131 10.83 11.48 -13.82
CA LEU A 131 10.82 11.31 -12.38
C LEU A 131 12.22 11.04 -11.86
N TYR A 132 12.48 11.51 -10.65
CA TYR A 132 13.68 11.13 -9.91
C TYR A 132 13.41 11.16 -8.40
N LEU A 133 14.14 10.33 -7.67
CA LEU A 133 14.16 10.32 -6.21
C LEU A 133 15.35 11.11 -5.69
N GLU A 134 15.16 11.81 -4.58
CA GLU A 134 16.19 12.59 -3.88
C GLU A 134 16.18 12.22 -2.39
N ASP A 135 17.35 11.90 -1.85
CA ASP A 135 17.58 11.74 -0.42
C ASP A 135 17.91 13.09 0.20
N ALA A 136 17.16 13.50 1.23
CA ALA A 136 17.25 14.85 1.77
C ALA A 136 18.53 15.09 2.59
N ASP A 137 19.05 14.05 3.26
CA ASP A 137 20.25 14.15 4.11
C ASP A 137 21.53 14.29 3.27
N SER A 138 21.69 13.42 2.26
CA SER A 138 22.89 13.40 1.43
C SER A 138 22.81 14.28 0.18
N GLY A 139 21.61 14.71 -0.22
CA GLY A 139 21.35 15.40 -1.49
C GLY A 139 21.59 14.53 -2.73
N LYS A 140 21.82 13.22 -2.55
CA LYS A 140 21.96 12.28 -3.66
C LYS A 140 20.60 12.10 -4.34
N ALA A 141 20.62 11.98 -5.66
CA ALA A 141 19.44 11.73 -6.47
C ALA A 141 19.66 10.61 -7.48
N THR A 142 18.59 9.94 -7.89
CA THR A 142 18.62 9.04 -9.05
C THR A 142 18.82 9.84 -10.34
N ASN A 143 19.11 9.15 -11.45
CA ASN A 143 18.95 9.76 -12.76
C ASN A 143 17.48 10.13 -13.02
N ASN A 144 17.27 11.04 -13.97
CA ASN A 144 15.94 11.36 -14.49
C ASN A 144 15.43 10.20 -15.35
N LEU A 145 14.38 9.53 -14.89
CA LEU A 145 13.68 8.49 -15.66
C LEU A 145 12.52 9.11 -16.43
N LEU A 146 12.59 9.08 -17.76
CA LEU A 146 11.50 9.57 -18.62
C LEU A 146 10.25 8.73 -18.40
N VAL A 147 9.13 9.41 -18.13
CA VAL A 147 7.84 8.75 -17.95
C VAL A 147 7.23 8.51 -19.32
N PRO A 148 6.99 7.25 -19.73
CA PRO A 148 6.32 6.99 -20.99
C PRO A 148 4.83 7.36 -20.88
N THR A 149 4.18 7.64 -22.01
CA THR A 149 2.78 8.12 -22.02
C THR A 149 1.79 7.14 -21.41
N GLY A 150 0.66 7.61 -20.90
CA GLY A 150 -0.37 6.76 -20.30
C GLY A 150 -0.17 6.52 -18.80
N TRP A 151 -0.97 5.59 -18.26
CA TRP A 151 -0.87 5.18 -16.86
C TRP A 151 0.40 4.35 -16.61
N ARG A 152 1.16 4.73 -15.59
CA ARG A 152 2.42 4.10 -15.22
C ARG A 152 2.42 3.68 -13.76
N ALA A 153 2.92 2.48 -13.49
CA ALA A 153 3.11 2.00 -12.13
C ALA A 153 4.39 2.61 -11.57
N ILE A 154 4.27 3.43 -10.53
CA ILE A 154 5.41 4.02 -9.82
C ILE A 154 5.59 3.25 -8.52
N VAL A 155 6.79 2.72 -8.31
CA VAL A 155 7.17 2.06 -7.05
C VAL A 155 8.36 2.76 -6.44
N LEU A 156 8.26 3.06 -5.15
CA LEU A 156 9.31 3.65 -4.33
C LEU A 156 9.68 2.62 -3.27
N HIS A 157 10.97 2.37 -3.09
CA HIS A 157 11.47 1.51 -2.03
C HIS A 157 12.56 2.24 -1.25
N TRP A 158 12.37 2.35 0.05
CA TRP A 158 13.32 2.93 0.99
C TRP A 158 13.63 1.91 2.08
N ASN A 159 14.91 1.78 2.43
CA ASN A 159 15.33 0.99 3.59
C ASN A 159 16.50 1.65 4.32
N THR A 160 16.58 1.40 5.63
CA THR A 160 17.69 1.84 6.50
C THR A 160 18.70 0.74 6.82
N SER A 161 18.50 -0.47 6.28
CA SER A 161 19.38 -1.60 6.53
C SER A 161 20.73 -1.45 5.82
N GLY A 162 21.81 -1.86 6.48
CA GLY A 162 23.16 -1.82 5.91
C GLY A 162 23.62 -0.38 5.67
N SER A 163 23.89 -0.03 4.41
CA SER A 163 24.30 1.31 4.00
C SER A 163 23.14 2.15 3.45
N GLY A 164 21.88 1.82 3.77
CA GLY A 164 20.70 2.51 3.27
C GLY A 164 20.48 2.41 1.76
N GLN A 165 19.21 2.46 1.35
CA GLN A 165 18.82 2.40 -0.05
C GLN A 165 17.57 3.23 -0.32
N LEU A 166 17.55 3.87 -1.48
CA LEU A 166 16.37 4.48 -2.07
C LEU A 166 16.28 4.06 -3.54
N GLU A 167 15.15 3.52 -3.96
CA GLU A 167 14.95 2.94 -5.29
C GLU A 167 13.64 3.45 -5.91
N LEU A 168 13.74 3.86 -7.18
CA LEU A 168 12.64 4.26 -8.05
C LEU A 168 12.46 3.22 -9.13
N ILE A 169 11.25 2.68 -9.27
CA ILE A 169 10.89 1.77 -10.36
C ILE A 169 9.69 2.36 -11.10
N ILE A 170 9.76 2.41 -12.43
CA ILE A 170 8.64 2.71 -13.34
C ILE A 170 8.35 1.44 -14.16
N ASP A 171 7.13 0.93 -14.03
CA ASP A 171 6.61 -0.28 -14.69
C ASP A 171 7.45 -1.54 -14.41
N ARG A 172 7.12 -2.33 -13.38
CA ARG A 172 7.94 -3.48 -12.91
C ARG A 172 8.06 -4.69 -13.87
N GLU A 173 7.46 -4.65 -15.06
CA GLU A 173 7.57 -5.76 -16.02
C GLU A 173 8.87 -5.71 -16.82
N GLN A 174 9.07 -6.61 -17.78
CA GLN A 174 10.35 -6.94 -18.44
C GLN A 174 11.10 -5.74 -19.06
N ASP A 175 10.42 -4.59 -19.24
CA ASP A 175 10.92 -3.34 -19.80
C ASP A 175 10.95 -2.17 -18.78
N GLY A 176 10.87 -2.49 -17.48
CA GLY A 176 10.84 -1.51 -16.40
C GLY A 176 12.12 -0.71 -16.24
N MET A 177 11.96 0.58 -15.93
CA MET A 177 13.10 1.45 -15.60
C MET A 177 13.30 1.44 -14.08
N THR A 178 14.49 1.03 -13.65
CA THR A 178 14.87 1.02 -12.23
C THR A 178 16.11 1.88 -12.02
N GLU A 179 16.07 2.74 -11.02
CA GLU A 179 17.23 3.52 -10.55
C GLU A 179 17.34 3.41 -9.04
N THR A 180 18.58 3.27 -8.55
CA THR A 180 18.84 3.00 -7.13
C THR A 180 19.95 3.93 -6.62
N ILE A 181 19.68 4.60 -5.51
CA ILE A 181 20.68 5.26 -4.69
C ILE A 181 21.07 4.30 -3.56
N THR A 182 22.38 4.09 -3.40
CA THR A 182 22.96 3.28 -2.32
C THR A 182 23.97 4.10 -1.52
N GLY A 183 24.39 3.57 -0.36
CA GLY A 183 25.37 4.24 0.48
C GLY A 183 24.80 5.52 1.10
N LEU A 184 23.54 5.47 1.52
CA LEU A 184 22.86 6.47 2.33
C LEU A 184 23.20 6.30 3.82
N THR A 185 23.32 7.41 4.53
CA THR A 185 23.58 7.43 5.99
C THR A 185 22.28 7.50 6.79
N ASN A 186 21.20 6.92 6.27
CA ASN A 186 19.87 6.94 6.88
C ASN A 186 19.69 5.99 8.08
N SER A 187 20.79 5.53 8.69
CA SER A 187 20.74 4.68 9.87
C SER A 187 20.07 5.41 11.03
N GLY A 188 19.00 4.85 11.59
CA GLY A 188 18.24 5.45 12.69
C GLY A 188 17.20 6.48 12.27
N GLN A 189 17.01 6.71 10.96
CA GLN A 189 15.85 7.46 10.47
C GLN A 189 14.61 6.57 10.49
N GLU A 190 13.46 7.19 10.77
CA GLU A 190 12.16 6.53 10.85
C GLU A 190 11.15 7.37 10.08
N ILE A 191 10.34 6.73 9.24
CA ILE A 191 9.23 7.42 8.58
C ILE A 191 8.10 7.57 9.58
N ASP A 192 7.72 8.81 9.89
CA ASP A 192 6.54 9.16 10.68
C ASP A 192 5.31 9.33 9.77
N SER A 193 5.51 9.99 8.63
CA SER A 193 4.41 10.23 7.72
C SER A 193 4.87 10.34 6.28
N ILE A 194 3.92 10.16 5.37
CA ILE A 194 4.12 10.41 3.95
C ILE A 194 3.11 11.42 3.46
N GLN A 195 3.48 12.13 2.41
CA GLN A 195 2.64 13.08 1.69
C GLN A 195 2.62 12.71 0.22
N LEU A 196 1.46 12.88 -0.41
CA LEU A 196 1.27 12.67 -1.85
C LEU A 196 0.48 13.86 -2.40
N GLY A 197 0.97 14.52 -3.45
CA GLY A 197 0.30 15.69 -3.99
C GLY A 197 1.16 16.55 -4.91
N ALA A 198 0.75 17.79 -5.12
CA ALA A 198 1.60 18.85 -5.65
C ALA A 198 2.18 19.63 -4.47
N ILE A 199 3.14 19.03 -3.77
CA ILE A 199 3.60 19.47 -2.43
C ILE A 199 4.37 20.79 -2.54
N THR A 200 5.33 20.84 -3.47
CA THR A 200 5.96 22.07 -3.93
C THR A 200 5.74 22.18 -5.42
N ASN A 201 5.63 23.40 -5.93
CA ASN A 201 5.40 23.61 -7.34
C ASN A 201 6.09 24.90 -7.79
N ASN A 202 6.89 24.84 -8.86
CA ASN A 202 7.56 26.02 -9.40
C ASN A 202 6.86 26.57 -10.65
N ALA A 203 7.20 27.81 -11.01
CA ALA A 203 6.70 28.42 -12.22
C ALA A 203 7.04 27.56 -13.46
N GLY A 204 6.07 27.43 -14.37
CA GLY A 204 6.23 26.67 -15.61
C GLY A 204 5.68 25.24 -15.56
N THR A 205 5.02 24.84 -14.47
CA THR A 205 4.13 23.67 -14.45
C THR A 205 2.66 24.08 -14.62
N SER A 206 1.88 23.27 -15.33
CA SER A 206 0.42 23.43 -15.46
C SER A 206 -0.25 22.10 -15.81
N GLY A 207 -1.59 22.07 -15.80
CA GLY A 207 -2.36 20.89 -16.18
C GLY A 207 -2.68 19.99 -15.00
N ASN A 208 -2.84 18.69 -15.23
CA ASN A 208 -3.19 17.73 -14.19
C ASN A 208 -2.28 16.50 -14.19
N VAL A 209 -2.04 15.96 -13.00
CA VAL A 209 -1.52 14.59 -12.81
C VAL A 209 -2.58 13.80 -12.06
N ASP A 210 -2.98 12.67 -12.61
CA ASP A 210 -3.94 11.78 -11.95
C ASP A 210 -3.20 10.61 -11.31
N ILE A 211 -3.63 10.21 -10.11
CA ILE A 211 -3.01 9.17 -9.29
C ILE A 211 -4.07 8.25 -8.76
N ASP A 212 -3.80 6.95 -8.78
CA ASP A 212 -4.74 5.96 -8.28
C ASP A 212 -4.05 4.71 -7.68
N SER A 213 -4.84 3.87 -7.01
CA SER A 213 -4.43 2.61 -6.41
C SER A 213 -3.18 2.72 -5.54
N PHE A 214 -3.12 3.77 -4.71
CA PHE A 214 -2.05 3.96 -3.73
C PHE A 214 -2.07 2.81 -2.71
N LEU A 215 -0.94 2.11 -2.64
CA LEU A 215 -0.68 1.03 -1.71
C LEU A 215 0.67 1.26 -1.07
N SER A 216 0.73 1.13 0.26
CA SER A 216 2.00 1.12 0.98
C SER A 216 2.19 -0.15 1.79
N ARG A 217 3.45 -0.47 2.00
CA ARG A 217 3.97 -1.69 2.61
C ARG A 217 5.11 -1.28 3.53
N ARG A 218 5.14 -1.83 4.74
CA ARG A 218 6.03 -1.39 5.82
C ARG A 218 6.65 -2.61 6.47
N ALA A 219 7.97 -2.63 6.63
CA ALA A 219 8.62 -3.58 7.52
C ALA A 219 9.33 -2.80 8.64
N GLY A 220 9.11 -3.25 9.87
CA GLY A 220 9.88 -2.81 11.03
C GLY A 220 10.98 -3.83 11.36
N THR A 221 11.82 -3.50 12.35
CA THR A 221 12.98 -4.30 12.81
C THR A 221 12.67 -5.67 13.45
N GLY A 222 11.52 -6.29 13.13
CA GLY A 222 11.15 -7.61 13.66
C GLY A 222 9.99 -8.32 12.98
N GLY A 223 9.52 -7.88 11.80
CA GLY A 223 8.36 -8.48 11.14
C GLY A 223 8.62 -8.85 9.68
N LEU A 224 8.51 -10.13 9.35
CA LEU A 224 8.46 -10.62 7.97
C LEU A 224 7.13 -10.23 7.33
N MET A 225 7.19 -9.53 6.20
CA MET A 225 6.02 -9.25 5.38
C MET A 225 5.74 -10.44 4.46
N VAL A 226 4.64 -11.16 4.70
CA VAL A 226 4.14 -12.20 3.78
C VAL A 226 2.85 -11.71 3.16
N GLN A 227 2.93 -11.11 1.96
CA GLN A 227 1.78 -10.95 1.08
C GLN A 227 1.92 -11.95 -0.06
N LYS A 228 1.13 -13.02 -0.01
CA LYS A 228 1.01 -13.99 -1.10
C LYS A 228 -0.39 -13.85 -1.69
N SER A 229 -0.48 -13.20 -2.86
CA SER A 229 -1.70 -13.17 -3.65
C SER A 229 -1.90 -14.56 -4.27
N CYS A 230 -3.01 -15.22 -3.94
CA CYS A 230 -3.42 -16.43 -4.63
C CYS A 230 -4.41 -16.07 -5.73
N SER A 231 -4.22 -16.61 -6.93
CA SER A 231 -5.14 -16.38 -8.05
C SER A 231 -6.56 -16.80 -7.65
N GLY A 232 -7.44 -15.83 -7.43
CA GLY A 232 -8.87 -16.03 -7.20
C GLY A 232 -9.39 -15.88 -5.76
N THR A 233 -8.53 -15.67 -4.75
CA THR A 233 -8.95 -15.29 -3.38
C THR A 233 -7.85 -14.45 -2.71
N ASP A 234 -8.19 -13.21 -2.34
CA ASP A 234 -7.27 -12.37 -1.58
C ASP A 234 -7.24 -12.82 -0.11
N VAL A 235 -6.12 -13.41 0.28
CA VAL A 235 -5.86 -13.76 1.68
C VAL A 235 -4.98 -12.65 2.25
N VAL A 236 -5.60 -11.76 3.02
CA VAL A 236 -4.89 -10.66 3.69
C VAL A 236 -4.60 -11.08 5.13
N LEU A 237 -3.37 -11.52 5.40
CA LEU A 237 -2.90 -11.74 6.76
C LEU A 237 -2.39 -10.40 7.32
N LYS A 238 -3.13 -9.84 8.28
CA LYS A 238 -2.67 -8.67 9.04
C LYS A 238 -1.98 -9.12 10.33
N ASN A 239 -0.82 -8.54 10.64
CA ASN A 239 -0.08 -8.75 11.89
C ASN A 239 0.30 -10.22 12.19
N ALA A 240 0.60 -11.01 11.16
CA ALA A 240 1.09 -12.38 11.34
C ALA A 240 2.63 -12.38 11.39
N THR A 241 3.20 -12.80 12.53
CA THR A 241 4.64 -13.07 12.64
C THR A 241 4.89 -14.54 12.32
N PHE A 242 5.55 -14.82 11.21
CA PHE A 242 5.97 -16.18 10.87
C PHE A 242 7.29 -16.50 11.55
N LEU A 243 7.33 -17.58 12.32
CA LEU A 243 8.59 -18.15 12.79
C LEU A 243 9.28 -18.80 11.58
N SER A 244 10.60 -18.56 11.47
CA SER A 244 11.46 -19.06 10.38
C SER A 244 11.19 -20.56 10.12
N ASP A 245 10.98 -20.90 8.84
CA ASP A 245 10.57 -22.20 8.25
C ASP A 245 9.07 -22.42 7.96
N SER A 246 8.22 -21.42 8.19
CA SER A 246 6.80 -21.49 7.80
C SER A 246 6.62 -21.14 6.31
N SER A 247 6.49 -22.14 5.44
CA SER A 247 6.08 -21.90 4.05
C SER A 247 4.55 -21.80 3.95
N LEU A 248 4.05 -20.68 3.39
CA LEU A 248 2.65 -20.56 2.97
C LEU A 248 2.54 -21.10 1.53
N THR A 249 1.96 -22.29 1.39
CA THR A 249 1.69 -22.88 0.07
C THR A 249 0.22 -22.68 -0.29
N CYS A 250 -0.01 -22.09 -1.47
CA CYS A 250 -1.34 -21.97 -2.03
C CYS A 250 -1.49 -23.05 -3.08
N ASN A 251 -2.40 -24.00 -2.85
CA ASN A 251 -2.76 -24.96 -3.88
C ASN A 251 -3.83 -24.36 -4.79
N VAL A 252 -3.78 -24.73 -6.07
CA VAL A 252 -4.72 -24.31 -7.15
C VAL A 252 -6.21 -24.56 -6.85
N SER A 253 -6.53 -25.23 -5.74
CA SER A 253 -7.88 -25.49 -5.24
C SER A 253 -8.43 -24.42 -4.27
N GLY A 254 -7.75 -23.29 -4.07
CA GLY A 254 -8.20 -22.26 -3.10
C GLY A 254 -8.07 -22.70 -1.63
N THR A 255 -7.30 -23.76 -1.38
CA THR A 255 -6.99 -24.22 -0.02
C THR A 255 -5.76 -23.49 0.48
N LEU A 256 -5.91 -22.80 1.62
CA LEU A 256 -4.78 -22.25 2.35
C LEU A 256 -4.21 -23.32 3.27
N SER A 257 -2.95 -23.69 3.08
CA SER A 257 -2.23 -24.63 3.94
C SER A 257 -1.18 -23.89 4.75
N PHE A 258 -1.29 -23.95 6.07
CA PHE A 258 -0.25 -23.48 6.97
C PHE A 258 0.74 -24.62 7.26
N GLY A 259 2.05 -24.33 7.17
CA GLY A 259 3.10 -25.25 7.57
C GLY A 259 3.11 -25.55 9.08
N SER A 260 4.12 -26.29 9.54
CA SER A 260 4.15 -26.99 10.84
C SER A 260 4.08 -26.11 12.10
N ARG A 261 4.26 -24.79 12.02
CA ARG A 261 4.08 -23.86 13.17
C ARG A 261 3.66 -22.46 12.73
N VAL A 262 2.45 -22.04 13.06
CA VAL A 262 2.04 -20.63 13.06
C VAL A 262 1.70 -20.25 14.49
N THR A 263 2.37 -19.23 15.03
CA THR A 263 2.05 -18.68 16.35
C THR A 263 1.43 -17.31 16.16
N PHE A 264 0.20 -17.14 16.63
CA PHE A 264 -0.51 -15.87 16.58
C PHE A 264 -0.24 -15.10 17.88
N ASP A 265 -0.09 -13.78 17.77
CA ASP A 265 -0.09 -12.91 18.95
C ASP A 265 -1.48 -12.98 19.62
N PRO A 266 -1.56 -13.10 20.96
CA PRO A 266 -2.83 -13.16 21.69
C PRO A 266 -3.77 -11.97 21.43
N ASN A 267 -3.26 -10.83 20.94
CA ASN A 267 -4.05 -9.64 20.63
C ASN A 267 -4.39 -9.50 19.13
N THR A 268 -4.00 -10.47 18.29
CA THR A 268 -4.24 -10.40 16.84
C THR A 268 -5.53 -11.11 16.47
N THR A 269 -6.42 -10.40 15.77
CA THR A 269 -7.55 -11.01 15.06
C THR A 269 -7.09 -11.44 13.68
N VAL A 270 -7.24 -12.72 13.37
CA VAL A 270 -6.94 -13.28 12.04
C VAL A 270 -8.25 -13.59 11.34
N ASN A 271 -8.56 -12.83 10.30
CA ASN A 271 -9.68 -13.11 9.41
C ASN A 271 -9.16 -13.92 8.23
N VAL A 272 -9.51 -15.20 8.18
CA VAL A 272 -9.21 -16.05 7.01
C VAL A 272 -10.48 -16.21 6.20
N VAL A 273 -10.46 -15.72 4.96
CA VAL A 273 -11.49 -16.01 3.95
C VAL A 273 -10.91 -17.01 2.97
N ALA A 274 -11.38 -18.25 3.05
CA ALA A 274 -10.94 -19.34 2.17
C ALA A 274 -12.10 -20.30 1.90
N GLN A 275 -12.11 -20.94 0.74
CA GLN A 275 -13.08 -22.01 0.42
C GLN A 275 -12.86 -23.26 1.30
N SER A 276 -11.63 -23.46 1.77
CA SER A 276 -11.29 -24.48 2.76
C SER A 276 -10.01 -24.11 3.51
N VAL A 277 -9.98 -24.38 4.82
CA VAL A 277 -8.78 -24.23 5.67
C VAL A 277 -8.36 -25.62 6.12
N ALA A 278 -7.14 -26.04 5.76
CA ALA A 278 -6.54 -27.27 6.27
C ALA A 278 -5.54 -26.91 7.38
N MET A 279 -5.88 -27.26 8.62
CA MET A 279 -5.00 -27.08 9.77
C MET A 279 -4.11 -28.31 9.93
N GLY A 280 -2.80 -28.14 9.72
CA GLY A 280 -1.81 -29.19 9.99
C GLY A 280 -1.64 -29.45 11.50
N PRO A 281 -1.04 -30.59 11.89
CA PRO A 281 -0.66 -30.83 13.27
C PRO A 281 0.33 -29.75 13.75
N GLY A 282 0.05 -29.13 14.90
CA GLY A 282 0.96 -28.15 15.54
C GLY A 282 0.47 -26.70 15.64
N ILE A 283 -0.78 -26.40 15.28
CA ILE A 283 -1.35 -25.06 15.51
C ILE A 283 -1.79 -24.92 16.96
N SER A 284 -1.18 -23.97 17.68
CA SER A 284 -1.56 -23.60 19.05
C SER A 284 -2.16 -22.21 19.03
N ILE A 285 -3.45 -22.11 19.39
CA ILE A 285 -4.13 -20.83 19.61
C ILE A 285 -3.92 -20.46 21.08
N PRO A 286 -3.21 -19.36 21.40
CA PRO A 286 -3.05 -18.92 22.79
C PRO A 286 -4.40 -18.69 23.45
N GLN A 287 -4.48 -18.93 24.75
CA GLN A 287 -5.67 -18.62 25.53
C GLN A 287 -5.99 -17.11 25.42
N GLY A 288 -7.14 -16.78 24.82
CA GLY A 288 -7.58 -15.40 24.58
C GLY A 288 -7.58 -14.97 23.11
N ALA A 289 -6.89 -15.70 22.22
CA ALA A 289 -6.95 -15.42 20.78
C ALA A 289 -8.25 -15.95 20.17
N VAL A 290 -8.89 -15.14 19.32
CA VAL A 290 -10.07 -15.52 18.53
C VAL A 290 -9.63 -15.73 17.09
N LEU A 291 -9.75 -16.98 16.63
CA LEU A 291 -9.59 -17.32 15.22
C LEU A 291 -10.98 -17.31 14.58
N ASP A 292 -11.27 -16.27 13.80
CA ASP A 292 -12.54 -16.17 13.07
C ASP A 292 -12.32 -16.68 11.63
N ILE A 293 -12.85 -17.88 11.36
CA ILE A 293 -12.75 -18.50 10.03
C ILE A 293 -14.10 -18.36 9.35
N SER A 294 -14.16 -17.52 8.33
CA SER A 294 -15.34 -17.42 7.48
C SER A 294 -15.10 -18.26 6.22
N ILE A 295 -15.78 -19.41 6.16
CA ILE A 295 -15.78 -20.29 4.98
C ILE A 295 -16.95 -19.85 4.09
N GLN A 296 -16.67 -19.51 2.82
CA GLN A 296 -17.68 -19.27 1.79
C GLN A 296 -17.86 -20.49 0.90
#